data_AF-A0AAW9EBG4-F1
#
_entry.id   AF-A0AAW9EBG4-F1
#
_cell.length_a   1.000
_cell.length_b   1.000
_cell.length_c   1.000
_cell.angle_alpha   90.00
_cell.angle_beta   90.00
_cell.angle_gamma   90.00
#
_symmetry.space_group_name_H-M   'P 1'
#
loop_
_entity.id
_entity.type
_entity.pdbx_description
1 polymer ?
#
loop_
_entity_poly.entity_id
_entity_poly.type
_entity_poly.pdbx_seq_one_letter_code
_entity_poly.pdbx_strand_id
1 'polypeptide(L)'
;YQQCPLKTRSAIISALRETLAPELATLAEESATETGMGNKEDKYLKNKAALENTPGIEDLTTSALTGDGGMVLFEYSPFGVIGAVAPSTNPTET
;
A
#
# COMPACT_ATOMS: atom_id res chain seq x y z
N TYR A 1 5.00 8.67 -14.25
CA TYR A 1 5.25 7.80 -13.07
C TYR A 1 6.52 6.95 -13.21
N GLN A 2 6.70 6.16 -14.28
CA GLN A 2 7.92 5.33 -14.45
C GLN A 2 9.24 6.13 -14.40
N GLN A 3 9.28 7.33 -14.98
CA GLN A 3 10.45 8.21 -14.98
C GLN A 3 10.59 9.05 -13.69
N CYS A 4 9.66 8.93 -12.73
CA CYS A 4 9.69 9.71 -11.51
C CYS A 4 10.68 9.07 -10.50
N PRO A 5 11.48 9.88 -9.77
CA PRO A 5 12.38 9.37 -8.73
C PRO A 5 11.64 8.64 -7.60
N LEU A 6 12.34 7.74 -6.90
CA LEU A 6 11.79 7.05 -5.71
C LEU A 6 11.32 8.03 -4.63
N LYS A 7 11.99 9.19 -4.49
CA LYS A 7 11.55 10.26 -3.57
C LYS A 7 10.14 10.75 -3.87
N THR A 8 9.76 10.84 -5.15
CA THR A 8 8.39 11.22 -5.55
C THR A 8 7.40 10.13 -5.15
N ARG A 9 7.77 8.85 -5.31
CA ARG A 9 6.90 7.73 -4.90
C ARG A 9 6.70 7.70 -3.39
N SER A 10 7.77 7.90 -2.63
CA SER A 10 7.70 8.04 -1.16
C SER A 10 6.80 9.21 -0.74
N ALA A 11 6.94 10.38 -1.37
CA ALA A 11 6.08 11.53 -1.07
C ALA A 11 4.60 11.26 -1.36
N ILE A 12 4.29 10.55 -2.45
CA ILE A 12 2.90 10.15 -2.77
C ILE A 12 2.36 9.19 -1.71
N ILE A 13 3.13 8.17 -1.31
CA ILE A 13 2.73 7.21 -0.27
C ILE A 13 2.49 7.92 1.06
N SER A 14 3.38 8.82 1.47
CA SER A 14 3.22 9.63 2.69
C SER A 14 1.96 10.49 2.64
N ALA A 15 1.73 11.19 1.53
CA ALA A 15 0.55 12.04 1.36
C ALA A 15 -0.76 11.23 1.40
N LEU A 16 -0.78 10.03 0.79
CA LEU A 16 -1.92 9.12 0.87
C LEU A 16 -2.19 8.71 2.33
N ARG A 17 -1.15 8.34 3.08
CA ARG A 17 -1.28 7.95 4.48
C ARG A 17 -1.80 9.10 5.35
N GLU A 18 -1.24 10.30 5.18
CA GLU A 18 -1.64 11.51 5.91
C GLU A 18 -3.10 11.91 5.61
N THR A 19 -3.52 11.77 4.34
CA THR A 19 -4.89 12.13 3.92
C THR A 19 -5.92 11.12 4.40
N LEU A 20 -5.59 9.82 4.42
CA LEU A 20 -6.51 8.75 4.83
C LEU A 20 -6.62 8.58 6.35
N ALA A 21 -5.59 8.96 7.11
CA ALA A 21 -5.58 8.85 8.58
C ALA A 21 -6.82 9.44 9.28
N PRO A 22 -7.28 10.67 8.97
CA PRO A 22 -8.50 11.22 9.59
C PRO A 22 -9.79 10.53 9.09
N GLU A 23 -9.78 9.91 7.91
CA GLU A 23 -10.98 9.33 7.27
C GLU A 23 -11.26 7.87 7.70
N LEU A 24 -10.33 7.20 8.40
CA LEU A 24 -10.46 5.77 8.73
C LEU A 24 -11.76 5.44 9.49
N ALA A 25 -12.21 6.33 10.37
CA ALA A 25 -13.43 6.14 11.15
C ALA A 25 -14.68 6.22 10.28
N THR A 26 -14.72 7.17 9.33
CA THR A 26 -15.79 7.34 8.35
C THR A 26 -15.85 6.12 7.44
N LEU A 27 -14.71 5.72 6.86
CA LEU A 27 -14.62 4.56 5.97
C LEU A 27 -15.04 3.24 6.64
N ALA A 28 -14.70 3.06 7.91
CA ALA A 28 -15.12 1.89 8.67
C ALA A 28 -16.64 1.84 8.88
N GLU A 29 -17.25 2.98 9.18
CA GLU A 29 -18.70 3.10 9.38
C GLU A 29 -19.48 2.93 8.07
N GLU A 30 -19.04 3.61 7.01
CA GLU A 30 -19.65 3.52 5.68
C GLU A 30 -19.57 2.09 5.14
N SER A 31 -18.40 1.44 5.23
CA SER A 31 -18.25 0.07 4.74
C SER A 31 -19.09 -0.93 5.54
N ALA A 32 -19.24 -0.78 6.85
CA ALA A 32 -20.13 -1.63 7.64
C ALA A 32 -21.60 -1.42 7.26
N THR A 33 -21.99 -0.15 7.05
CA THR A 33 -23.37 0.24 6.72
C THR A 33 -23.77 -0.22 5.33
N GLU A 34 -22.90 -0.02 4.33
CA GLU A 34 -23.16 -0.37 2.94
C GLU A 34 -23.22 -1.90 2.76
N THR A 35 -22.26 -2.63 3.32
CA THR A 35 -22.17 -4.08 3.08
C THR A 35 -23.00 -4.90 4.06
N GLY A 36 -23.41 -4.34 5.20
CA GLY A 36 -24.07 -5.06 6.28
C GLY A 36 -23.21 -6.15 6.93
N MET A 37 -21.88 -6.07 6.78
CA MET A 37 -20.94 -7.11 7.22
C MET A 37 -19.89 -6.55 8.18
N GLY A 38 -19.64 -7.26 9.28
CA GLY A 38 -18.69 -6.84 10.31
C GLY A 38 -19.23 -5.73 11.22
N ASN A 39 -18.33 -5.15 12.01
CA ASN A 39 -18.62 -4.01 12.89
C ASN A 39 -17.61 -2.88 12.63
N LYS A 40 -17.95 -1.68 13.08
CA LYS A 40 -17.17 -0.45 12.85
C LYS A 40 -15.80 -0.53 13.52
N GLU A 41 -15.72 -1.07 14.72
CA GLU A 41 -14.52 -1.11 15.55
C GLU A 41 -13.43 -2.00 14.92
N ASP A 42 -13.79 -3.21 14.51
CA ASP A 42 -12.88 -4.14 13.85
C ASP A 42 -12.46 -3.62 12.47
N LYS A 43 -13.39 -3.02 11.72
CA LYS A 43 -13.08 -2.39 10.43
C LYS A 43 -12.13 -1.21 10.58
N TYR A 44 -12.30 -0.39 11.62
CA TYR A 44 -11.37 0.69 11.93
C TYR A 44 -9.97 0.16 12.25
N LEU A 45 -9.86 -0.88 13.09
CA LEU A 45 -8.57 -1.50 13.41
C LEU A 45 -7.88 -2.08 12.17
N LYS A 46 -8.64 -2.69 11.28
CA LYS A 46 -8.09 -3.25 10.03
C LYS A 46 -7.67 -2.17 9.04
N ASN A 47 -8.49 -1.11 8.87
CA ASN A 47 -8.12 0.07 8.08
C ASN A 47 -6.84 0.73 8.63
N LYS A 48 -6.74 0.86 9.96
CA LYS A 48 -5.53 1.38 10.62
C LYS A 48 -4.33 0.48 10.38
N ALA A 49 -4.48 -0.83 10.49
CA ALA A 49 -3.41 -1.78 10.20
C ALA A 49 -2.95 -1.70 8.73
N ALA A 50 -3.88 -1.57 7.78
CA ALA A 50 -3.55 -1.38 6.37
C ALA A 50 -2.77 -0.07 6.16
N LEU A 51 -3.18 1.02 6.82
CA LEU A 51 -2.52 2.33 6.70
C LEU A 51 -1.09 2.32 7.26
N GLU A 52 -0.90 1.73 8.44
CA GLU A 52 0.35 1.77 9.21
C GLU A 52 1.34 0.67 8.81
N ASN A 53 0.86 -0.52 8.45
CA ASN A 53 1.71 -1.70 8.26
C ASN A 53 1.93 -2.09 6.79
N THR A 54 1.23 -1.48 5.82
CA THR A 54 1.50 -1.76 4.40
C THR A 54 2.86 -1.19 4.00
N PRO A 55 3.82 -2.00 3.52
CA PRO A 55 5.14 -1.52 3.13
C PRO A 55 5.10 -0.47 2.01
N GLY A 56 5.99 0.50 2.07
CA GLY A 56 6.21 1.52 1.06
C GLY A 56 7.35 1.17 0.10
N ILE A 57 8.19 2.16 -0.20
CA ILE A 57 9.33 1.98 -1.11
C ILE A 57 10.47 1.15 -0.50
N GLU A 58 10.48 0.99 0.82
CA GLU A 58 11.46 0.18 1.55
C GLU A 58 11.43 -1.31 1.18
N ASP A 59 10.32 -1.78 0.62
CA ASP A 59 10.17 -3.16 0.14
C ASP A 59 10.89 -3.38 -1.21
N LEU A 60 11.23 -2.29 -1.93
CA LEU A 60 11.98 -2.33 -3.19
C LEU A 60 13.48 -2.49 -2.92
N THR A 61 13.85 -3.68 -2.48
CA THR A 61 15.24 -4.01 -2.13
C THR A 61 16.11 -4.28 -3.37
N THR A 62 17.36 -3.84 -3.29
CA THR A 62 18.41 -4.12 -4.27
C THR A 62 19.33 -5.21 -3.74
N SER A 63 19.58 -6.25 -4.54
CA SER A 63 20.62 -7.25 -4.23
C SER A 63 21.75 -7.19 -5.25
N ALA A 64 22.99 -7.31 -4.78
CA ALA A 64 24.18 -7.29 -5.62
C ALA A 64 25.03 -8.54 -5.38
N LEU A 65 25.40 -9.23 -6.45
CA LEU A 65 26.39 -10.30 -6.43
C LEU A 65 27.67 -9.79 -7.10
N THR A 66 28.79 -9.87 -6.40
CA THR A 66 30.11 -9.46 -6.91
C THR A 66 31.08 -10.64 -6.86
N GLY A 67 31.95 -10.71 -7.86
CA GLY A 67 33.01 -11.71 -7.93
C GLY A 67 33.95 -11.43 -9.10
N ASP A 68 34.86 -12.37 -9.38
CA ASP A 68 35.87 -12.20 -10.44
C ASP A 68 35.26 -11.98 -11.84
N GLY A 69 34.04 -12.47 -12.05
CA GLY A 69 33.27 -12.27 -13.28
C GLY A 69 32.54 -10.92 -13.38
N GLY A 70 32.71 -10.02 -12.41
CA GLY A 70 32.06 -8.71 -12.38
C GLY A 70 30.95 -8.59 -11.34
N MET A 71 29.91 -7.83 -11.66
CA MET A 71 28.80 -7.51 -10.76
C MET A 71 27.45 -7.77 -11.43
N VAL A 72 26.54 -8.38 -10.70
CA VAL A 72 25.15 -8.59 -11.09
C VAL A 72 24.24 -7.90 -10.07
N LEU A 73 23.31 -7.08 -10.57
CA LEU A 73 22.31 -6.39 -9.75
C LEU A 73 20.92 -6.98 -9.98
N PHE A 74 20.16 -7.11 -8.90
CA PHE A 74 18.76 -7.50 -8.90
C PHE A 74 17.93 -6.38 -8.27
N GLU A 75 16.92 -5.93 -9.00
CA GLU A 75 16.09 -4.76 -8.66
C GLU A 75 14.63 -5.04 -8.98
N TYR A 76 13.72 -4.54 -8.15
CA TYR A 76 12.28 -4.57 -8.43
C TYR A 76 11.88 -3.42 -9.36
N SER A 77 11.43 -3.75 -10.56
CA SER A 77 10.95 -2.78 -11.55
C SER A 77 9.43 -2.81 -11.72
N PRO A 78 8.79 -1.67 -12.05
CA PRO A 78 7.34 -1.63 -12.26
C PRO A 78 6.89 -2.50 -13.43
N PHE A 79 5.83 -3.29 -13.22
CA PHE A 79 5.15 -4.03 -14.30
C PHE A 79 4.47 -3.09 -15.31
N GLY A 80 3.78 -2.06 -14.82
CA GLY A 80 2.96 -1.16 -15.64
C GLY A 80 1.60 -0.91 -15.00
N VAL A 81 0.52 -1.13 -15.74
CA VAL A 81 -0.86 -0.99 -15.23
C VAL A 81 -1.28 -2.29 -14.54
N ILE A 82 -1.82 -2.17 -13.33
CA ILE A 82 -2.32 -3.30 -12.53
C ILE A 82 -3.84 -3.15 -12.38
N GLY A 83 -4.59 -4.21 -12.70
CA GLY A 83 -6.01 -4.33 -12.36
C GLY A 83 -6.14 -5.08 -11.04
N ALA A 84 -6.71 -4.45 -10.02
CA ALA A 84 -6.99 -5.05 -8.72
C ALA A 84 -8.50 -5.18 -8.52
N VAL A 85 -8.94 -6.33 -8.00
CA VAL A 85 -10.36 -6.60 -7.66
C VAL A 85 -10.45 -6.79 -6.15
N ALA A 86 -11.11 -5.86 -5.47
CA ALA A 86 -11.25 -5.87 -4.02
C ALA A 86 -12.52 -6.65 -3.58
N PRO A 87 -12.48 -7.41 -2.47
CA PRO A 87 -13.62 -8.16 -1.96
C PRO A 87 -14.56 -7.29 -1.12
N SER A 88 -15.84 -7.66 -1.05
CA SER A 88 -16.85 -6.95 -0.24
C SER A 88 -16.64 -7.06 1.28
N THR A 89 -15.84 -8.03 1.75
CA THR A 89 -15.53 -8.19 3.17
C THR A 89 -14.54 -7.16 3.68
N ASN A 90 -13.61 -6.75 2.81
CA ASN A 90 -12.52 -5.80 3.11
C ASN A 90 -12.40 -4.75 2.00
N PRO A 91 -13.45 -3.96 1.73
CA PRO A 91 -13.51 -3.10 0.55
C PRO A 91 -12.56 -1.89 0.63
N THR A 92 -12.18 -1.46 1.84
CA THR A 92 -11.36 -0.26 2.07
C THR A 92 -9.93 -0.60 2.52
N GLU A 93 -9.73 -1.79 3.06
CA GLU A 93 -8.44 -2.27 3.56
C GLU A 93 -7.52 -2.86 2.47
N THR A 94 -8.10 -3.26 1.33
CA THR A 94 -7.43 -3.99 0.24
C THR A 94 -7.10 -3.07 -0.92
#